data_AF-A0A5C3LS35-F1
#
_entry.id   AF-A0A5C3LS35-F1
#
_cell.length_a   1.000
_cell.length_b   1.000
_cell.length_c   1.000
_cell.angle_alpha   90.00
_cell.angle_beta   90.00
_cell.angle_gamma   90.00
#
_symmetry.space_group_name_H-M   'P 1'
#
loop_
_entity.id
_entity.type
_entity.pdbx_description
1 polymer ?
#
loop_
_entity_poly.entity_id
_entity_poly.type
_entity_poly.pdbx_seq_one_letter_code
_entity_poly.pdbx_strand_id
1 'polypeptide(L)'
;MAYPCIFFPKFHCELTMIKNFWGTMKHYLGEHCDYTFDALKNNMLPALRSVPITIIRKWINAYWVGLSAKDAQFKAKAFSSRKYTSHQRVPQTLAR
;
A
#
# COMPACT_ATOMS: atom_id res chain seq x y z
N MET A 1 11.29 -31.19 -1.52
CA MET A 1 10.24 -30.29 -2.04
C MET A 1 10.78 -28.87 -1.98
N ALA A 2 11.07 -28.24 -3.12
CA ALA A 2 11.58 -26.87 -3.16
C ALA A 2 10.42 -25.89 -3.28
N TYR A 3 10.36 -24.87 -2.42
CA TYR A 3 9.39 -23.78 -2.54
C TYR A 3 9.99 -22.67 -3.40
N PRO A 4 9.29 -22.20 -4.44
CA PRO A 4 9.78 -21.09 -5.24
C PRO A 4 9.78 -19.81 -4.40
N CYS A 5 10.95 -19.16 -4.31
CA CYS A 5 11.12 -17.87 -3.66
C CYS A 5 10.81 -16.73 -4.64
N ILE A 6 9.93 -15.81 -4.23
CA ILE A 6 9.64 -14.58 -5.00
C ILE A 6 10.62 -13.49 -4.55
N PHE A 7 11.43 -13.00 -5.49
CA PHE A 7 12.35 -11.88 -5.24
C PHE A 7 11.65 -10.54 -5.49
N PHE A 8 11.72 -9.65 -4.50
CA PHE A 8 11.20 -8.28 -4.59
C PHE A 8 12.33 -7.27 -4.85
N PRO A 9 12.10 -6.22 -5.66
CA PRO A 9 13.09 -5.19 -5.90
C PRO A 9 13.50 -4.49 -4.60
N LYS A 10 14.81 -4.40 -4.38
CA LYS A 10 15.38 -3.70 -3.22
C LYS A 10 14.97 -2.23 -3.31
N PHE A 11 14.51 -1.65 -2.19
CA PHE A 11 14.07 -0.26 -2.05
C PHE A 11 12.73 0.13 -2.70
N HIS A 12 11.93 -0.84 -3.16
CA HIS A 12 10.58 -0.60 -3.69
C HIS A 12 9.50 -1.30 -2.87
N CYS A 13 9.53 -1.10 -1.55
CA CYS A 13 8.59 -1.74 -0.64
C CYS A 13 7.14 -1.29 -0.91
N GLU A 14 6.93 -0.08 -1.46
CA GLU A 14 5.66 0.44 -1.97
C GLU A 14 5.00 -0.42 -3.05
N LEU A 15 5.77 -1.24 -3.76
CA LEU A 15 5.24 -2.12 -4.81
C LEU A 15 4.87 -3.51 -4.29
N THR A 16 5.11 -3.79 -3.00
CA THR A 16 4.75 -5.08 -2.42
C THR A 16 3.25 -5.14 -2.15
N MET A 17 2.62 -6.23 -2.58
CA MET A 17 1.20 -6.51 -2.33
C MET A 17 0.84 -6.38 -0.84
N ILE A 18 1.74 -6.84 0.05
CA ILE A 18 1.52 -6.80 1.50
C ILE A 18 1.34 -5.37 2.00
N LYS A 19 2.07 -4.39 1.46
CA LYS A 19 1.93 -2.98 1.86
C LYS A 19 0.59 -2.39 1.41
N ASN A 20 0.12 -2.74 0.21
CA ASN A 20 -1.22 -2.35 -0.26
C ASN A 20 -2.31 -2.96 0.61
N PHE A 21 -2.18 -4.24 0.94
CA PHE A 21 -3.10 -4.94 1.84
C PHE A 21 -3.21 -4.26 3.21
N TRP A 22 -2.06 -3.97 3.84
CA TRP A 22 -2.03 -3.25 5.12
C TRP A 22 -2.58 -1.83 5.00
N GLY A 23 -2.38 -1.15 3.87
CA GLY A 23 -2.95 0.16 3.61
C GLY A 23 -4.48 0.13 3.61
N THR A 24 -5.08 -0.79 2.87
CA THR A 24 -6.54 -0.96 2.81
C THR A 24 -7.11 -1.35 4.17
N MET A 25 -6.48 -2.27 4.89
CA MET A 25 -6.89 -2.62 6.25
C MET A 25 -6.87 -1.43 7.20
N LYS A 26 -5.78 -0.63 7.18
CA LYS A 26 -5.67 0.56 8.03
C LYS A 26 -6.74 1.59 7.72
N HIS A 27 -7.08 1.76 6.44
CA HIS A 27 -8.16 2.65 6.03
C HIS A 27 -9.51 2.18 6.59
N TYR A 28 -9.84 0.90 6.42
CA TYR A 28 -11.05 0.30 6.99
C TYR A 28 -11.11 0.49 8.52
N LEU A 29 -10.00 0.21 9.21
CA LEU A 29 -9.90 0.40 10.65
C LEU A 29 -10.06 1.87 11.06
N GLY A 30 -9.56 2.82 10.27
CA GLY A 30 -9.75 4.25 10.53
C GLY A 30 -11.20 4.71 10.39
N GLU A 31 -11.99 4.06 9.53
CA GLU A 31 -13.42 4.36 9.35
C GLU A 31 -14.32 3.68 10.38
N HIS A 32 -13.89 2.55 10.95
CA HIS A 32 -14.73 1.66 11.78
C HIS A 32 -14.23 1.49 13.22
N CYS A 33 -13.23 2.26 13.66
CA CYS A 33 -12.66 2.13 15.00
C CYS A 33 -12.67 3.45 15.76
N ASP A 34 -13.17 3.41 17.00
CA ASP A 34 -13.23 4.56 17.91
C ASP A 34 -11.89 4.83 18.62
N TYR A 35 -10.77 4.46 17.99
CA TYR A 35 -9.41 4.61 18.51
C TYR A 35 -9.13 3.92 19.87
N THR A 36 -9.97 2.97 20.28
CA THR A 36 -9.71 2.11 21.45
C THR A 36 -9.04 0.80 21.04
N PHE A 37 -8.23 0.24 21.94
CA PHE A 37 -7.54 -1.02 21.67
C PHE A 37 -8.52 -2.20 21.47
N ASP A 38 -9.60 -2.25 22.25
CA ASP A 38 -10.59 -3.31 22.14
C ASP A 38 -11.38 -3.22 20.83
N ALA A 39 -11.77 -2.01 20.39
CA ALA A 39 -12.39 -1.83 19.09
C ALA A 39 -11.44 -2.24 17.95
N LEU A 40 -10.15 -1.92 18.05
CA LEU A 40 -9.14 -2.35 17.08
C LEU A 40 -9.04 -3.89 17.02
N LYS A 41 -9.01 -4.55 18.18
CA LYS A 41 -8.91 -6.00 18.28
C LYS A 41 -10.14 -6.69 17.69
N ASN A 42 -11.34 -6.18 17.98
CA ASN A 42 -12.60 -6.72 17.45
C ASN A 42 -12.74 -6.49 15.95
N ASN A 43 -12.28 -5.35 15.44
CA ASN A 43 -12.36 -4.99 14.02
C ASN A 43 -11.22 -5.54 13.15
N MET A 44 -10.21 -6.19 13.74
CA MET A 44 -9.07 -6.75 13.01
C MET A 44 -9.50 -7.83 12.00
N LEU A 45 -10.37 -8.76 12.41
CA LEU A 45 -10.87 -9.82 11.54
C LEU A 45 -11.77 -9.30 10.41
N PRO A 46 -12.75 -8.40 10.69
CA PRO A 46 -13.48 -7.69 9.63
C PRO A 46 -12.57 -6.95 8.66
N ALA A 47 -11.55 -6.24 9.15
CA ALA A 47 -10.60 -5.52 8.31
C ALA A 47 -9.78 -6.46 7.40
N LEU A 48 -9.39 -7.65 7.90
CA LEU A 48 -8.72 -8.66 7.06
C LEU A 48 -9.62 -9.15 5.93
N ARG A 49 -10.92 -9.29 6.19
CA ARG A 49 -11.92 -9.75 5.22
C ARG A 49 -12.41 -8.65 4.28
N SER A 50 -12.18 -7.38 4.62
CA SER A 50 -12.63 -6.26 3.79
C SER A 50 -11.87 -6.14 2.48
N VAL A 51 -10.70 -6.77 2.37
CA VAL A 51 -9.88 -6.77 1.15
C VAL A 51 -10.28 -7.93 0.23
N PRO A 52 -10.93 -7.67 -0.93
CA PRO A 52 -11.35 -8.74 -1.82
C PRO A 52 -10.16 -9.40 -2.52
N ILE A 53 -10.21 -10.72 -2.71
CA ILE A 53 -9.18 -11.48 -3.43
C ILE A 53 -8.95 -10.95 -4.85
N THR A 54 -9.99 -10.41 -5.49
CA THR A 54 -9.90 -9.78 -6.82
C THR A 54 -8.95 -8.60 -6.85
N ILE A 55 -8.95 -7.77 -5.80
CA ILE A 55 -8.02 -6.64 -5.62
C ILE A 55 -6.60 -7.15 -5.39
N ILE A 56 -6.44 -8.19 -4.55
CA ILE A 56 -5.15 -8.82 -4.29
C ILE A 56 -4.52 -9.34 -5.59
N ARG A 57 -5.30 -10.04 -6.41
CA ARG A 57 -4.87 -10.53 -7.74
C ARG A 57 -4.47 -9.39 -8.67
N LYS A 58 -5.20 -8.27 -8.65
CA LYS A 58 -4.87 -7.08 -9.45
C LYS A 58 -3.50 -6.51 -9.07
N TRP A 59 -3.18 -6.43 -7.77
CA TRP A 59 -1.87 -5.96 -7.30
C TRP A 59 -0.73 -6.91 -7.72
N ILE A 60 -0.95 -8.22 -7.58
CA ILE A 60 0.01 -9.22 -8.04
C ILE A 60 0.24 -9.07 -9.55
N ASN A 61 -0.81 -9.02 -10.35
CA ASN A 61 -0.69 -8.88 -11.81
C ASN A 61 0.02 -7.58 -12.22
N ALA A 62 -0.28 -6.45 -11.57
CA ALA A 62 0.41 -5.19 -11.84
C ALA A 62 1.92 -5.27 -11.54
N TYR A 63 2.31 -6.06 -10.54
CA TYR A 63 3.71 -6.35 -10.24
C TYR A 63 4.36 -7.23 -11.32
N TRP A 64 3.69 -8.31 -11.76
CA TRP A 64 4.19 -9.20 -12.81
C TRP A 64 4.31 -8.52 -14.19
N VAL A 65 3.39 -7.62 -14.52
CA VAL A 65 3.39 -6.86 -15.79
C VAL A 65 4.50 -5.79 -15.80
N GLY A 66 5.13 -5.52 -14.66
CA GLY A 66 6.46 -4.92 -14.63
C GLY A 66 6.56 -3.54 -15.26
N LEU A 67 6.06 -2.51 -14.56
CA LEU A 67 6.83 -1.26 -14.60
C LEU A 67 8.19 -1.59 -14.01
N SER A 68 9.27 -1.43 -14.77
CA SER A 68 10.60 -1.76 -14.26
C SER A 68 10.86 -0.96 -12.98
N ALA A 69 11.58 -1.55 -12.02
CA ALA A 69 11.96 -0.83 -10.80
C ALA A 69 12.59 0.53 -11.12
N LYS A 70 13.32 0.63 -12.25
CA LYS A 70 13.86 1.89 -12.78
C LYS A 70 12.78 2.87 -13.22
N ASP A 71 11.75 2.44 -13.95
CA ASP A 71 10.65 3.32 -14.41
C ASP A 71 9.77 3.79 -13.25
N ALA A 72 9.51 2.91 -12.29
CA ALA A 72 8.81 3.24 -11.06
C ALA A 72 9.62 4.23 -10.20
N GLN A 73 10.95 4.02 -10.07
CA GLN A 73 11.85 4.93 -9.35
C GLN A 73 11.99 6.28 -10.04
N PHE A 74 12.10 6.33 -11.37
CA PHE A 74 12.17 7.58 -12.13
C PHE A 74 10.91 8.42 -11.96
N LYS A 75 9.72 7.79 -12.08
CA LYS A 75 8.44 8.45 -11.85
C LYS A 75 8.26 8.89 -10.39
N ALA A 76 8.66 8.07 -9.42
CA ALA A 76 8.62 8.43 -8.00
C ALA A 76 9.58 9.59 -7.67
N LYS A 77 10.79 9.60 -8.23
CA LYS A 77 11.79 10.67 -8.05
C LYS A 77 11.37 11.99 -8.69
N ALA A 78 10.68 11.94 -9.84
CA ALA A 78 10.09 13.13 -10.47
C ALA A 78 9.02 13.79 -9.57
N PHE A 79 8.35 13.02 -8.70
CA PHE A 79 7.32 13.51 -7.79
C PHE A 79 7.86 13.84 -6.38
N SER A 80 8.82 13.05 -5.87
CA SER A 80 9.33 13.12 -4.49
C SER A 80 10.45 14.15 -4.27
N SER A 81 11.04 14.69 -5.34
CA SER A 81 12.07 15.72 -5.24
C SER A 81 11.53 17.10 -4.82
N ARG A 82 10.20 17.24 -4.65
CA ARG A 82 9.61 18.37 -3.94
C ARG A 82 9.74 18.13 -2.43
N LYS A 83 10.66 18.84 -1.79
CA LYS A 83 10.75 18.92 -0.33
C LYS A 83 9.51 19.66 0.19
N TYR A 84 8.57 18.93 0.76
CA TYR A 84 7.49 19.51 1.54
C TYR A 84 7.90 19.54 3.01
N THR A 85 7.66 20.67 3.68
CA THR A 85 8.02 20.90 5.08
C THR A 85 7.16 20.09 6.07
N SER A 86 6.13 19.37 5.61
CA SER A 86 5.20 18.60 6.45
C SER A 86 4.81 17.27 5.81
N HIS A 87 4.77 16.19 6.61
CA HIS A 87 4.41 14.83 6.19
C HIS A 87 2.93 14.65 5.76
N GLN A 88 2.05 15.61 6.07
CA GLN A 88 0.59 15.44 5.94
C GLN A 88 -0.12 16.52 5.11
N ARG A 89 0.59 17.49 4.53
CA ARG A 89 -0.03 18.50 3.66
C ARG A 89 0.27 18.23 2.20
N VAL A 90 -0.71 17.73 1.47
CA VAL A 90 -0.76 17.86 0.01
C VAL A 90 -1.33 19.26 -0.30
N PRO A 91 -0.65 20.09 -1.11
CA PRO A 91 -1.19 21.38 -1.52
C PRO A 91 -2.58 21.22 -2.16
N GLN A 92 -3.55 22.05 -1.76
CA GLN A 92 -4.94 22.00 -2.26
C GLN A 92 -5.05 22.02 -3.79
N THR A 93 -4.08 22.62 -4.47
CA THR A 93 -3.98 22.64 -5.94
C THR A 93 -3.81 21.26 -6.58
N LEU A 94 -3.36 20.26 -5.82
CA LEU A 94 -3.18 18.87 -6.28
C LEU A 94 -4.30 17.93 -5.78
N ALA A 95 -5.19 18.40 -4.91
CA ALA A 95 -6.24 17.59 -4.30
C ALA A 95 -7.56 17.57 -5.11
N ARG A 96 -7.46 17.35 -6.43
CA ARG A 96 -8.61 17.15 -7.32
C ARG A 96 -8.83 15.68 -7.62
#